data_AF-A0A5C3K9N8-F1
#
_entry.id   AF-A0A5C3K9N8-F1
#
_cell.length_a   1.000
_cell.length_b   1.000
_cell.length_c   1.000
_cell.angle_alpha   90.00
_cell.angle_beta   90.00
_cell.angle_gamma   90.00
#
_symmetry.space_group_name_H-M   'P 1'
#
loop_
_entity.id
_entity.type
_entity.pdbx_description
1 polymer ?
#
loop_
_entity_poly.entity_id
_entity_poly.type
_entity_poly.pdbx_seq_one_letter_code
_entity_poly.pdbx_strand_id
1 'polypeptide(L)'
;MPPQRGKGKNQNKPNPPLQTIAPWIRMYFAQHKNDRQILDTLLLHHIDTEVYGLGYTKFRQMRQQLGLNGARQEGLTLERAKNNLDTLRHVYPGAGRDEMISLYLFEYRAKIPRSIVVRYFRTYEPEAFELRRHKRFVRHRFWSAGTNALWCVDQHDKWKVTWGLCLHLCVDPFSGYLLWLRVWWNNSNPRLICHYYLQTIEALGKMPLITQSDPGTENTRLANATTFLRRWHDPQLPTGTIQHQWKREKQNVKPEIEWSQLRRRFSQGFEAILEFGVREGWYDSLNSIHVLTFRWVFIPWMQLELDGYTNRVNNKRKRKNNKKLTPQGVPLDLFERPEDVGARNYAVSIVYQPKANRYLTAPLDYGRPHCNPGCQKGICPRQSSRDVSGTTIL
;
A
#
# COMPACT_ATOMS: atom_id res chain seq x y z
N MET A 1 22.50 -71.85 47.39
CA MET A 1 22.37 -71.34 46.00
C MET A 1 21.37 -70.20 46.00
N PRO A 2 21.75 -68.96 45.64
CA PRO A 2 20.77 -67.91 45.41
C PRO A 2 20.22 -67.98 43.97
N PRO A 3 18.97 -67.54 43.74
CA PRO A 3 18.31 -67.65 42.44
C PRO A 3 18.85 -66.62 41.44
N GLN A 4 18.82 -67.00 40.17
CA GLN A 4 19.30 -66.20 39.04
C GLN A 4 18.54 -64.86 38.93
N ARG A 5 19.28 -63.75 38.87
CA ARG A 5 18.75 -62.43 38.51
C ARG A 5 18.32 -62.44 37.04
N GLY A 6 17.03 -62.22 36.80
CA GLY A 6 16.46 -62.01 35.47
C GLY A 6 17.13 -60.84 34.75
N LYS A 7 17.48 -61.07 33.48
CA LYS A 7 18.00 -60.06 32.56
C LYS A 7 16.99 -58.92 32.40
N GLY A 8 17.39 -57.70 32.73
CA GLY A 8 16.58 -56.50 32.53
C GLY A 8 16.24 -56.31 31.04
N LYS A 9 14.95 -56.10 30.76
CA LYS A 9 14.44 -55.70 29.44
C LYS A 9 15.03 -54.33 29.08
N ASN A 10 15.77 -54.23 27.97
CA ASN A 10 16.23 -52.97 27.41
C ASN A 10 15.03 -52.05 27.09
N GLN A 11 14.87 -50.97 27.87
CA GLN A 11 13.73 -50.04 27.83
C GLN A 11 13.80 -49.00 26.69
N ASN A 12 14.39 -49.31 25.53
CA ASN A 12 14.43 -48.37 24.40
C ASN A 12 13.56 -48.87 23.25
N LYS A 13 12.43 -48.17 23.02
CA LYS A 13 11.58 -48.39 21.83
C LYS A 13 12.42 -48.27 20.56
N PRO A 14 12.16 -49.10 19.53
CA PRO A 14 12.88 -49.03 18.27
C PRO A 14 12.65 -47.66 17.58
N ASN A 15 13.60 -47.24 16.75
CA ASN A 15 13.42 -46.04 15.94
C ASN A 15 12.49 -46.34 14.75
N PRO A 16 11.65 -45.37 14.33
CA PRO A 16 10.80 -45.53 13.16
C PRO A 16 11.64 -45.73 11.87
N PRO A 17 11.16 -46.54 10.91
CA PRO A 17 11.82 -46.70 9.61
C PRO A 17 11.93 -45.35 8.88
N LEU A 18 13.11 -45.04 8.36
CA LEU A 18 13.37 -43.75 7.69
C LEU A 18 12.43 -43.52 6.49
N GLN A 19 12.10 -44.58 5.75
CA GLN A 19 11.24 -44.52 4.56
C GLN A 19 9.85 -43.99 4.90
N THR A 20 9.29 -44.36 6.05
CA THR A 20 7.95 -43.96 6.49
C THR A 20 7.89 -42.48 6.89
N ILE A 21 8.95 -41.96 7.52
CA ILE A 21 8.98 -40.58 8.03
C ILE A 21 9.66 -39.58 7.08
N ALA A 22 10.44 -40.05 6.09
CA ALA A 22 11.20 -39.20 5.18
C ALA A 22 10.36 -38.15 4.42
N PRO A 23 9.15 -38.45 3.89
CA PRO A 23 8.31 -37.46 3.22
C PRO A 23 7.96 -36.28 4.14
N TRP A 24 7.59 -36.59 5.38
CA TRP A 24 7.23 -35.60 6.40
C TRP A 24 8.43 -34.76 6.84
N ILE A 25 9.59 -35.39 7.02
CA ILE A 25 10.83 -34.66 7.32
C ILE A 25 11.14 -33.66 6.19
N ARG A 26 11.06 -34.08 4.92
CA ARG A 26 11.29 -33.19 3.76
C ARG A 26 10.31 -32.03 3.73
N MET A 27 9.02 -32.31 3.92
CA MET A 27 7.96 -31.31 3.92
C MET A 27 8.17 -30.26 5.01
N TYR A 28 8.34 -30.68 6.27
CA TYR A 28 8.52 -29.75 7.38
C TYR A 28 9.85 -29.00 7.32
N PHE A 29 10.88 -29.61 6.74
CA PHE A 29 12.15 -28.94 6.51
C PHE A 29 12.03 -27.82 5.47
N ALA A 30 11.31 -28.06 4.37
CA ALA A 30 11.00 -27.06 3.35
C ALA A 30 10.16 -25.88 3.89
N GLN A 31 9.36 -26.11 4.93
CA GLN A 31 8.62 -25.07 5.67
C GLN A 31 9.50 -24.24 6.64
N HIS A 32 10.83 -24.33 6.54
CA HIS A 32 11.79 -23.67 7.42
C HIS A 32 11.72 -24.03 8.92
N LYS A 33 10.91 -25.00 9.36
CA LYS A 33 10.83 -25.42 10.78
C LYS A 33 12.19 -25.86 11.32
N ASN A 34 12.51 -25.52 12.58
CA ASN A 34 13.77 -25.95 13.20
C ASN A 34 13.75 -27.45 13.57
N ASP A 35 14.92 -28.05 13.79
CA ASP A 35 15.05 -29.50 14.02
C ASP A 35 14.18 -30.00 15.19
N ARG A 36 14.00 -29.18 16.23
CA ARG A 36 13.17 -29.53 17.39
C ARG A 36 11.68 -29.47 17.06
N GLN A 37 11.23 -28.42 16.37
CA GLN A 37 9.86 -28.30 15.88
C GLN A 37 9.49 -29.44 14.93
N ILE A 38 10.40 -29.84 14.04
CA ILE A 38 10.17 -30.98 13.13
C ILE A 38 10.02 -32.26 13.95
N LEU A 39 10.93 -32.52 14.90
CA LEU A 39 10.87 -33.69 15.76
C LEU A 39 9.56 -33.76 16.57
N ASP A 40 9.19 -32.66 17.22
CA ASP A 40 7.97 -32.57 18.03
C ASP A 40 6.72 -32.80 17.16
N THR A 41 6.69 -32.23 15.94
CA THR A 41 5.58 -32.43 15.00
C THR A 41 5.50 -33.88 14.51
N LEU A 42 6.65 -34.55 14.29
CA LEU A 42 6.69 -35.96 13.89
C LEU A 42 6.19 -36.88 15.00
N LEU A 43 6.65 -36.66 16.24
CA LEU A 43 6.21 -37.42 17.40
C LEU A 43 4.72 -37.24 17.70
N LEU A 44 4.17 -36.05 17.44
CA LEU A 44 2.76 -35.76 17.72
C LEU A 44 1.80 -36.32 16.66
N HIS A 45 2.19 -36.34 15.39
CA HIS A 45 1.25 -36.58 14.28
C HIS A 45 1.60 -37.72 13.34
N HIS A 46 2.86 -38.17 13.30
CA HIS A 46 3.35 -39.08 12.25
C HIS A 46 4.09 -40.31 12.78
N ILE A 47 4.30 -40.39 14.09
CA ILE A 47 4.96 -41.52 14.75
C ILE A 47 4.02 -41.99 15.85
N ASP A 48 3.69 -43.29 15.81
CA ASP A 48 3.06 -43.94 16.94
C ASP A 48 4.08 -44.07 18.07
N THR A 49 3.93 -43.21 19.08
CA THR A 49 4.85 -43.15 20.21
C THR A 49 4.70 -44.33 21.17
N GLU A 50 3.66 -45.16 21.05
CA GLU A 50 3.52 -46.40 21.81
C GLU A 50 4.50 -47.46 21.27
N VAL A 51 4.66 -47.52 19.95
CA VAL A 51 5.50 -48.51 19.24
C VAL A 51 6.93 -48.03 19.02
N TYR A 52 7.11 -46.77 18.63
CA TYR A 52 8.42 -46.23 18.21
C TYR A 52 8.87 -45.07 19.09
N GLY A 53 10.19 -44.94 19.26
CA GLY A 53 10.83 -43.80 19.91
C GLY A 53 11.78 -43.10 18.94
N LEU A 54 11.77 -41.76 18.90
CA LEU A 54 12.72 -41.00 18.09
C LEU A 54 13.38 -39.90 18.93
N GLY A 55 14.66 -40.08 19.22
CA GLY A 55 15.47 -39.08 19.92
C GLY A 55 16.07 -38.04 18.97
N TYR A 56 16.35 -36.85 19.49
CA TYR A 56 16.90 -35.72 18.72
C TYR A 56 18.18 -36.05 17.94
N THR A 57 19.12 -36.76 18.56
CA THR A 57 20.38 -37.17 17.92
C THR A 57 20.13 -38.09 16.73
N LYS A 58 19.21 -39.05 16.87
CA LYS A 58 18.87 -39.99 15.79
C LYS A 58 18.11 -39.31 14.67
N PHE A 59 17.15 -38.43 15.00
CA PHE A 59 16.48 -37.58 14.03
C PHE A 59 17.48 -36.74 13.22
N ARG A 60 18.49 -36.14 13.87
CA ARG A 60 19.54 -35.37 13.19
C ARG A 60 20.34 -36.24 12.21
N GLN A 61 20.70 -37.47 12.60
CA GLN A 61 21.36 -38.44 11.71
C GLN A 61 20.47 -38.80 10.51
N MET A 62 19.20 -39.13 10.75
CA MET A 62 18.23 -39.44 9.70
C MET A 62 18.04 -38.26 8.72
N ARG A 63 17.95 -37.03 9.24
CA ARG A 63 17.87 -35.82 8.42
C ARG A 63 19.11 -35.64 7.54
N GLN A 64 20.30 -35.88 8.09
CA GLN A 64 21.56 -35.83 7.34
C GLN A 64 21.64 -36.92 6.26
N GLN A 65 21.16 -38.13 6.53
CA GLN A 65 21.04 -39.20 5.54
C GLN A 65 20.13 -38.83 4.36
N LEU A 66 19.14 -37.94 4.59
CA LEU A 66 18.26 -37.42 3.53
C LEU A 66 18.86 -36.24 2.74
N GLY A 67 20.11 -35.84 3.05
CA GLY A 67 20.80 -34.70 2.46
C GLY A 67 20.27 -33.34 2.92
N LEU A 68 19.38 -33.30 3.91
CA LEU A 68 18.78 -32.06 4.41
C LEU A 68 19.73 -31.45 5.43
N ASN A 69 20.26 -30.27 5.14
CA ASN A 69 21.41 -29.71 5.86
C ASN A 69 21.06 -28.46 6.67
N GLY A 70 21.44 -28.42 7.96
CA GLY A 70 21.01 -27.37 8.88
C GLY A 70 21.86 -26.10 8.78
N ALA A 71 21.39 -24.97 9.33
CA ALA A 71 22.12 -23.69 9.19
C ALA A 71 23.46 -23.65 9.94
N ARG A 72 23.61 -24.43 11.03
CA ARG A 72 24.85 -24.53 11.82
C ARG A 72 25.71 -25.70 11.34
N GLN A 73 25.95 -25.78 10.04
CA GLN A 73 26.96 -26.69 9.51
C GLN A 73 28.34 -26.19 9.91
N GLU A 74 29.18 -27.10 10.42
CA GLU A 74 30.60 -26.82 10.62
C GLU A 74 31.24 -26.45 9.28
N GLY A 75 31.83 -25.24 9.21
CA GLY A 75 32.58 -24.78 8.04
C GLY A 75 31.75 -24.23 6.87
N LEU A 76 30.47 -23.86 7.03
CA LEU A 76 29.76 -23.09 6.02
C LEU A 76 30.22 -21.62 6.06
N THR A 77 31.12 -21.26 5.15
CA THR A 77 31.65 -19.90 4.98
C THR A 77 31.01 -19.21 3.77
N LEU A 78 31.15 -17.88 3.68
CA LEU A 78 30.72 -17.12 2.50
C LEU A 78 31.36 -17.65 1.22
N GLU A 79 32.65 -17.98 1.26
CA GLU A 79 33.39 -18.50 0.10
C GLU A 79 32.77 -19.78 -0.45
N ARG A 80 32.39 -20.71 0.43
CA ARG A 80 31.73 -21.97 0.05
C ARG A 80 30.32 -21.77 -0.46
N ALA A 81 29.59 -20.79 0.08
CA ALA A 81 28.22 -20.49 -0.32
C ALA A 81 28.15 -19.57 -1.56
N LYS A 82 29.26 -18.93 -1.94
CA LYS A 82 29.28 -17.84 -2.92
C LYS A 82 28.76 -18.29 -4.28
N ASN A 83 29.28 -19.37 -4.85
CA ASN A 83 28.89 -19.82 -6.19
C ASN A 83 27.38 -20.10 -6.26
N ASN A 84 26.83 -20.77 -5.23
CA ASN A 84 25.40 -21.02 -5.12
C ASN A 84 24.59 -19.73 -5.00
N LEU A 85 25.08 -18.76 -4.21
CA LEU A 85 24.43 -17.45 -4.08
C LEU A 85 24.51 -16.65 -5.39
N ASP A 86 25.62 -16.70 -6.12
CA ASP A 86 25.81 -16.06 -7.43
C ASP A 86 24.84 -16.66 -8.47
N THR A 87 24.70 -17.99 -8.51
CA THR A 87 23.72 -18.66 -9.39
C THR A 87 22.30 -18.22 -9.08
N LEU A 88 21.90 -18.24 -7.81
CA LEU A 88 20.57 -17.76 -7.40
C LEU A 88 20.38 -16.29 -7.72
N ARG A 89 21.42 -15.47 -7.55
CA ARG A 89 21.34 -14.03 -7.79
C ARG A 89 21.23 -13.71 -9.27
N HIS A 90 21.89 -14.49 -10.12
CA HIS A 90 21.79 -14.37 -11.56
C HIS A 90 20.37 -14.68 -12.06
N VAL A 91 19.76 -15.75 -11.54
CA VAL A 91 18.38 -16.13 -11.89
C VAL A 91 17.36 -15.16 -11.27
N TYR A 92 17.61 -14.70 -10.04
CA TYR A 92 16.71 -13.85 -9.26
C TYR A 92 17.38 -12.52 -8.84
N PRO A 93 17.61 -11.59 -9.79
CA PRO A 93 18.33 -10.33 -9.53
C PRO A 93 17.56 -9.35 -8.63
N GLY A 94 16.27 -9.58 -8.38
CA GLY A 94 15.47 -8.83 -7.41
C GLY A 94 15.49 -9.38 -5.97
N ALA A 95 15.86 -10.66 -5.81
CA ALA A 95 15.66 -11.38 -4.56
C ALA A 95 16.30 -10.68 -3.34
N GLY A 96 15.50 -10.51 -2.29
CA GLY A 96 15.95 -9.95 -1.02
C GLY A 96 16.66 -10.96 -0.14
N ARG A 97 17.21 -10.49 0.99
CA ARG A 97 17.86 -11.36 1.97
C ARG A 97 17.02 -12.59 2.37
N ASP A 98 15.77 -12.38 2.76
CA ASP A 98 14.93 -13.47 3.27
C ASP A 98 14.48 -14.41 2.14
N GLU A 99 14.28 -13.85 0.94
CA GLU A 99 13.95 -14.62 -0.27
C GLU A 99 15.14 -15.46 -0.75
N MET A 100 16.36 -14.91 -0.72
CA MET A 100 17.58 -15.67 -1.00
C MET A 100 17.77 -16.84 -0.03
N ILE A 101 17.42 -16.68 1.25
CA ILE A 101 17.46 -17.78 2.23
C ILE A 101 16.45 -18.87 1.86
N SER A 102 15.25 -18.49 1.42
CA SER A 102 14.22 -19.42 0.97
C SER A 102 14.65 -20.15 -0.31
N LEU A 103 15.10 -19.43 -1.32
CA LEU A 103 15.59 -20.00 -2.58
C LEU A 103 16.74 -20.98 -2.34
N TYR A 104 17.68 -20.63 -1.46
CA TYR A 104 18.79 -21.52 -1.10
C TYR A 104 18.30 -22.81 -0.44
N LEU A 105 17.24 -22.75 0.37
CA LEU A 105 16.62 -23.93 0.96
C LEU A 105 15.96 -24.82 -0.09
N PHE A 106 15.21 -24.24 -1.02
CA PHE A 106 14.50 -25.00 -2.04
C PHE A 106 15.46 -25.64 -3.06
N GLU A 107 16.40 -24.87 -3.60
CA GLU A 107 17.29 -25.34 -4.67
C GLU A 107 18.38 -26.30 -4.15
N TYR A 108 19.00 -25.97 -3.01
CA TYR A 108 20.14 -26.74 -2.50
C TYR A 108 19.79 -27.66 -1.33
N ARG A 109 18.51 -27.73 -0.92
CA ARG A 109 18.03 -28.54 0.22
C ARG A 109 18.82 -28.31 1.52
N ALA A 110 19.36 -27.10 1.67
CA ALA A 110 20.25 -26.73 2.75
C ALA A 110 19.82 -25.37 3.33
N LYS A 111 19.93 -25.21 4.65
CA LYS A 111 19.66 -23.92 5.29
C LYS A 111 20.93 -23.09 5.31
N ILE A 112 20.83 -21.84 4.89
CA ILE A 112 21.92 -20.86 4.98
C ILE A 112 21.67 -19.87 6.12
N PRO A 113 22.67 -19.55 6.96
CA PRO A 113 22.57 -18.49 7.94
C PRO A 113 22.32 -17.13 7.28
N ARG A 114 21.40 -16.38 7.89
CA ARG A 114 21.12 -14.98 7.53
C ARG A 114 22.38 -14.11 7.51
N SER A 115 23.31 -14.34 8.43
CA SER A 115 24.57 -13.60 8.51
C SER A 115 25.42 -13.75 7.24
N ILE A 116 25.45 -14.94 6.63
CA ILE A 116 26.22 -15.19 5.41
C ILE A 116 25.60 -14.45 4.22
N VAL A 117 24.27 -14.52 4.06
CA VAL A 117 23.55 -13.79 2.99
C VAL A 117 23.70 -12.28 3.15
N VAL A 118 23.64 -11.76 4.39
CA VAL A 118 23.91 -10.33 4.65
C VAL A 118 25.35 -9.97 4.30
N ARG A 119 26.33 -10.82 4.66
CA ARG A 119 27.74 -10.59 4.33
C ARG A 119 27.97 -10.60 2.82
N TYR A 120 27.36 -11.55 2.10
CA TYR A 120 27.36 -11.60 0.63
C TYR A 120 26.90 -10.28 0.02
N PHE A 121 25.71 -9.78 0.41
CA PHE A 121 25.20 -8.51 -0.12
C PHE A 121 26.08 -7.32 0.23
N ARG A 122 26.65 -7.25 1.43
CA ARG A 122 27.57 -6.17 1.81
C ARG A 122 28.89 -6.21 1.04
N THR A 123 29.39 -7.38 0.69
CA THR A 123 30.66 -7.54 -0.01
C THR A 123 30.52 -7.33 -1.51
N TYR A 124 29.45 -7.85 -2.14
CA TYR A 124 29.31 -7.88 -3.60
C TYR A 124 28.27 -6.90 -4.16
N GLU A 125 27.28 -6.48 -3.37
CA GLU A 125 26.24 -5.53 -3.81
C GLU A 125 25.96 -4.43 -2.75
N PRO A 126 26.99 -3.73 -2.23
CA PRO A 126 26.83 -2.79 -1.13
C PRO A 126 25.85 -1.65 -1.48
N GLU A 127 25.89 -1.15 -2.71
CA GLU A 127 24.99 -0.08 -3.16
C GLU A 127 23.53 -0.54 -3.19
N ALA A 128 23.23 -1.71 -3.78
CA ALA A 128 21.88 -2.26 -3.83
C ALA A 128 21.36 -2.62 -2.43
N PHE A 129 22.24 -3.06 -1.54
CA PHE A 129 21.92 -3.36 -0.15
C PHE A 129 21.61 -2.09 0.66
N GLU A 130 22.40 -1.03 0.51
CA GLU A 130 22.18 0.26 1.17
C GLU A 130 20.97 1.01 0.61
N LEU A 131 20.72 0.96 -0.71
CA LEU A 131 19.49 1.48 -1.32
C LEU A 131 18.22 0.85 -0.72
N ARG A 132 18.26 -0.45 -0.37
CA ARG A 132 17.14 -1.11 0.33
C ARG A 132 17.01 -0.66 1.79
N ARG A 133 18.11 -0.30 2.48
CA ARG A 133 18.08 0.26 3.85
C ARG A 133 17.60 1.71 3.88
N HIS A 134 17.94 2.50 2.85
CA HIS A 134 17.49 3.88 2.68
C HIS A 134 15.99 3.99 2.39
N LYS A 135 15.34 2.94 1.87
CA LYS A 135 13.87 2.83 1.78
C LYS A 135 13.19 2.58 3.14
N ARG A 136 13.72 3.16 4.22
CA ARG A 136 12.97 3.33 5.46
C ARG A 136 11.91 4.39 5.18
N PHE A 137 10.64 4.10 5.44
CA PHE A 137 9.58 5.10 5.34
C PHE A 137 9.92 6.29 6.26
N VAL A 138 10.44 7.37 5.69
CA VAL A 138 10.60 8.65 6.38
C VAL A 138 9.19 9.16 6.65
N ARG A 139 8.82 9.27 7.92
CA ARG A 139 7.51 9.80 8.29
C ARG A 139 7.52 11.31 8.08
N HIS A 140 6.99 11.77 6.95
CA HIS A 140 6.71 13.19 6.76
C HIS A 140 5.54 13.61 7.65
N ARG A 141 5.72 14.70 8.40
CA ARG A 141 4.66 15.31 9.19
C ARG A 141 3.81 16.18 8.26
N PHE A 142 2.55 15.80 8.04
CA PHE A 142 1.62 16.60 7.25
C PHE A 142 0.98 17.68 8.13
N TRP A 143 0.98 18.92 7.66
CA TRP A 143 0.38 20.08 8.33
C TRP A 143 -0.51 20.86 7.36
N SER A 144 -1.51 21.54 7.91
CA SER A 144 -2.40 22.48 7.21
C SER A 144 -2.79 23.57 8.22
N ALA A 145 -2.90 24.82 7.76
CA ALA A 145 -3.10 25.98 8.62
C ALA A 145 -4.45 26.00 9.36
N GLY A 146 -5.47 25.39 8.77
CA GLY A 146 -6.84 25.38 9.27
C GLY A 146 -7.76 24.66 8.29
N THR A 147 -9.07 24.69 8.55
CA THR A 147 -10.04 24.10 7.62
C THR A 147 -10.15 24.93 6.36
N ASN A 148 -10.43 24.28 5.24
CA ASN A 148 -10.57 24.90 3.91
C ASN A 148 -9.32 25.64 3.41
N ALA A 149 -8.20 25.58 4.13
CA ALA A 149 -6.92 26.08 3.63
C ALA A 149 -6.42 25.21 2.45
N LEU A 150 -6.69 23.91 2.52
CA LEU A 150 -6.23 22.93 1.54
C LEU A 150 -7.27 21.82 1.40
N TRP A 151 -7.67 21.48 0.18
CA TRP A 151 -8.43 20.26 -0.10
C TRP A 151 -7.57 19.30 -0.93
N CYS A 152 -7.36 18.09 -0.43
CA CYS A 152 -6.56 17.08 -1.12
C CYS A 152 -7.48 16.11 -1.85
N VAL A 153 -7.27 15.96 -3.16
CA VAL A 153 -8.03 15.05 -4.02
C VAL A 153 -7.15 13.92 -4.52
N ASP A 154 -7.75 12.75 -4.72
CA ASP A 154 -7.04 11.58 -5.24
C ASP A 154 -8.00 10.55 -5.83
N GLN A 155 -7.46 9.66 -6.67
CA GLN A 155 -8.18 8.60 -7.34
C GLN A 155 -7.70 7.22 -6.90
N HIS A 156 -8.57 6.20 -7.01
CA HIS A 156 -8.22 4.83 -6.65
C HIS A 156 -8.79 3.82 -7.66
N ASP A 157 -7.88 3.15 -8.37
CA ASP A 157 -8.17 2.35 -9.56
C ASP A 157 -8.19 0.84 -9.35
N LYS A 158 -8.09 0.33 -8.11
CA LYS A 158 -8.02 -1.13 -7.90
C LYS A 158 -9.22 -1.90 -8.44
N TRP A 159 -10.40 -1.29 -8.45
CA TRP A 159 -11.63 -1.92 -8.94
C TRP A 159 -11.80 -1.78 -10.45
N LYS A 160 -10.94 -0.99 -11.12
CA LYS A 160 -11.08 -0.64 -12.54
C LYS A 160 -10.83 -1.83 -13.44
N VAL A 161 -9.77 -2.61 -13.15
CA VAL A 161 -9.36 -3.74 -13.98
C VAL A 161 -10.38 -4.88 -13.89
N THR A 162 -10.86 -5.20 -12.69
CA THR A 162 -11.72 -6.37 -12.46
C THR A 162 -13.20 -6.08 -12.72
N TRP A 163 -13.70 -4.92 -12.27
CA TRP A 163 -15.13 -4.60 -12.29
C TRP A 163 -15.46 -3.32 -13.07
N GLY A 164 -14.46 -2.64 -13.62
CA GLY A 164 -14.69 -1.39 -14.36
C GLY A 164 -15.20 -0.25 -13.47
N LEU A 165 -14.84 -0.25 -12.19
CA LEU A 165 -15.22 0.80 -11.23
C LEU A 165 -13.98 1.56 -10.75
N CYS A 166 -14.08 2.87 -10.69
CA CYS A 166 -13.09 3.80 -10.18
C CYS A 166 -13.67 4.54 -8.98
N LEU A 167 -12.83 4.78 -7.97
CA LEU A 167 -13.18 5.63 -6.83
C LEU A 167 -12.40 6.94 -6.89
N HIS A 168 -13.01 8.01 -6.38
CA HIS A 168 -12.36 9.29 -6.23
C HIS A 168 -12.79 9.96 -4.94
N LEU A 169 -11.86 10.58 -4.22
CA LEU A 169 -12.16 11.25 -2.95
C LEU A 169 -11.62 12.67 -2.91
N CYS A 170 -12.14 13.44 -1.96
CA CYS A 170 -11.57 14.69 -1.49
C CYS A 170 -11.62 14.75 0.02
N VAL A 171 -10.53 15.19 0.63
CA VAL A 171 -10.40 15.30 2.08
C VAL A 171 -9.81 16.65 2.47
N ASP A 172 -10.39 17.28 3.49
CA ASP A 172 -9.77 18.38 4.20
C ASP A 172 -8.75 17.78 5.17
N PRO A 173 -7.44 18.01 4.98
CA PRO A 173 -6.41 17.30 5.73
C PRO A 173 -6.26 17.81 7.17
N PHE A 174 -6.81 18.99 7.50
CA PHE A 174 -6.80 19.58 8.83
C PHE A 174 -7.78 18.84 9.76
N SER A 175 -9.06 18.86 9.39
CA SER A 175 -10.16 18.20 10.09
C SER A 175 -10.16 16.68 9.85
N GLY A 176 -9.73 16.25 8.67
CA GLY A 176 -9.92 14.89 8.17
C GLY A 176 -11.36 14.62 7.71
N TYR A 177 -12.12 15.68 7.41
CA TYR A 177 -13.46 15.63 6.85
C TYR A 177 -13.41 15.22 5.38
N LEU A 178 -14.19 14.21 5.01
CA LEU A 178 -14.36 13.79 3.63
C LEU A 178 -15.39 14.69 2.96
N LEU A 179 -14.94 15.51 2.00
CA LEU A 179 -15.80 16.40 1.22
C LEU A 179 -16.64 15.60 0.24
N TRP A 180 -16.02 14.62 -0.43
CA TRP A 180 -16.72 13.66 -1.26
C TRP A 180 -15.97 12.33 -1.32
N LEU A 181 -16.72 11.26 -1.58
CA LEU A 181 -16.23 9.94 -1.93
C LEU A 181 -17.17 9.37 -3.00
N ARG A 182 -16.70 9.32 -4.24
CA ARG A 182 -17.52 9.01 -5.42
C ARG A 182 -17.05 7.74 -6.11
N VAL A 183 -18.00 6.98 -6.64
CA VAL A 183 -17.77 5.84 -7.53
C VAL A 183 -18.23 6.17 -8.94
N TRP A 184 -17.46 5.77 -9.95
CA TRP A 184 -17.85 5.88 -11.35
C TRP A 184 -17.14 4.82 -12.20
N TRP A 185 -17.47 4.71 -13.49
CA TRP A 185 -16.79 3.76 -14.39
C TRP A 185 -15.48 4.30 -14.99
N ASN A 186 -15.21 5.60 -14.84
CA ASN A 186 -14.00 6.25 -15.36
C ASN A 186 -13.64 7.48 -14.52
N ASN A 187 -12.37 7.65 -14.18
CA ASN A 187 -11.82 8.81 -13.48
C ASN A 187 -10.79 9.60 -14.30
N SER A 188 -10.45 9.13 -15.49
CA SER A 188 -9.49 9.80 -16.39
C SER A 188 -10.11 11.00 -17.14
N ASN A 189 -11.39 11.32 -16.87
CA ASN A 189 -12.09 12.45 -17.48
C ASN A 189 -11.99 13.71 -16.60
N PRO A 190 -11.28 14.77 -17.05
CA PRO A 190 -11.15 15.98 -16.25
C PRO A 190 -12.47 16.70 -15.96
N ARG A 191 -13.50 16.51 -16.81
CA ARG A 191 -14.83 17.10 -16.58
C ARG A 191 -15.51 16.51 -15.36
N LEU A 192 -15.34 15.20 -15.16
CA LEU A 192 -15.96 14.48 -14.05
C LEU A 192 -15.38 14.95 -12.72
N ILE A 193 -14.07 15.03 -12.61
CA ILE A 193 -13.39 15.47 -11.38
C ILE A 193 -13.73 16.93 -11.06
N CYS A 194 -13.74 17.78 -12.09
CA CYS A 194 -14.18 19.17 -11.94
C CYS A 194 -15.66 19.26 -11.50
N HIS A 195 -16.54 18.41 -12.03
CA HIS A 195 -17.95 18.37 -11.64
C HIS A 195 -18.12 18.01 -10.16
N TYR A 196 -17.39 17.02 -9.64
CA TYR A 196 -17.42 16.69 -8.21
C TYR A 196 -17.02 17.89 -7.33
N TYR A 197 -15.98 18.61 -7.75
CA TYR A 197 -15.55 19.82 -7.06
C TYR A 197 -16.63 20.91 -7.10
N LEU A 198 -17.18 21.22 -8.29
CA LEU A 198 -18.19 22.26 -8.46
C LEU A 198 -19.48 21.96 -7.67
N GLN A 199 -19.98 20.72 -7.72
CA GLN A 199 -21.12 20.31 -6.89
C GLN A 199 -20.86 20.51 -5.40
N THR A 200 -19.64 20.20 -4.95
CA THR A 200 -19.29 20.28 -3.54
C THR A 200 -19.22 21.73 -3.05
N ILE A 201 -18.57 22.61 -3.82
CA ILE A 201 -18.49 24.02 -3.43
C ILE A 201 -19.84 24.73 -3.51
N GLU A 202 -20.70 24.32 -4.45
CA GLU A 202 -22.08 24.80 -4.55
C GLU A 202 -22.91 24.37 -3.33
N ALA A 203 -22.86 23.08 -2.97
CA ALA A 203 -23.57 22.56 -1.81
C ALA A 203 -23.10 23.17 -0.48
N LEU A 204 -21.81 23.47 -0.35
CA LEU A 204 -21.26 24.07 0.87
C LEU A 204 -21.35 25.60 0.89
N GLY A 205 -21.65 26.24 -0.25
CA GLY A 205 -21.60 27.70 -0.42
C GLY A 205 -20.19 28.29 -0.24
N LYS A 206 -19.14 27.46 -0.28
CA LYS A 206 -17.76 27.85 0.01
C LYS A 206 -16.74 26.99 -0.74
N MET A 207 -15.57 27.58 -1.00
CA MET A 207 -14.44 26.91 -1.66
C MET A 207 -13.16 27.00 -0.81
N PRO A 208 -12.18 26.10 -1.03
CA PRO A 208 -10.90 26.17 -0.35
C PRO A 208 -10.01 27.27 -0.93
N LEU A 209 -8.95 27.64 -0.20
CA LEU A 209 -7.90 28.50 -0.76
C LEU A 209 -7.15 27.79 -1.89
N ILE A 210 -6.75 26.54 -1.65
CA ILE A 210 -5.90 25.76 -2.54
C ILE A 210 -6.44 24.32 -2.61
N THR A 211 -6.38 23.73 -3.80
CA THR A 211 -6.56 22.27 -3.98
C THR A 211 -5.22 21.58 -4.20
N GLN A 212 -5.14 20.27 -3.94
CA GLN A 212 -3.89 19.51 -4.09
C GLN A 212 -4.17 18.12 -4.66
N SER A 213 -3.36 17.68 -5.61
CA SER A 213 -3.40 16.32 -6.14
C SER A 213 -2.02 15.84 -6.60
N ASP A 214 -1.94 14.56 -6.91
CA ASP A 214 -0.84 14.02 -7.71
C ASP A 214 -0.89 14.58 -9.15
N PRO A 215 0.21 14.48 -9.93
CA PRO A 215 0.30 15.06 -11.26
C PRO A 215 -0.48 14.19 -12.24
N GLY A 216 -1.73 14.56 -12.48
CA GLY A 216 -2.67 13.85 -13.34
C GLY A 216 -3.41 14.81 -14.25
N THR A 217 -3.61 14.41 -15.51
CA THR A 217 -4.31 15.26 -16.49
C THR A 217 -5.78 15.44 -16.13
N GLU A 218 -6.37 14.47 -15.44
CA GLU A 218 -7.73 14.49 -14.89
C GLU A 218 -7.96 15.66 -13.91
N ASN A 219 -6.94 16.10 -13.17
CA ASN A 219 -7.08 17.17 -12.18
C ASN A 219 -6.91 18.57 -12.78
N THR A 220 -6.53 18.67 -14.07
CA THR A 220 -6.25 19.97 -14.72
C THR A 220 -7.44 20.92 -14.68
N ARG A 221 -8.66 20.41 -14.95
CA ARG A 221 -9.86 21.26 -14.94
C ARG A 221 -10.23 21.72 -13.54
N LEU A 222 -10.01 20.88 -12.53
CA LEU A 222 -10.20 21.26 -11.12
C LEU A 222 -9.21 22.36 -10.73
N ALA A 223 -7.94 22.25 -11.13
CA ALA A 223 -6.92 23.27 -10.89
C ALA A 223 -7.28 24.62 -11.54
N ASN A 224 -7.75 24.58 -12.80
CA ASN A 224 -8.19 25.77 -13.53
C ASN A 224 -9.43 26.40 -12.90
N ALA A 225 -10.44 25.60 -12.55
CA ALA A 225 -11.66 26.08 -11.91
C ALA A 225 -11.36 26.70 -10.54
N THR A 226 -10.53 26.07 -9.73
CA THR A 226 -10.11 26.62 -8.41
C THR A 226 -9.42 27.97 -8.59
N THR A 227 -8.45 28.05 -9.51
CA THR A 227 -7.69 29.28 -9.78
C THR A 227 -8.58 30.41 -10.27
N PHE A 228 -9.46 30.12 -11.23
CA PHE A 228 -10.39 31.11 -11.77
C PHE A 228 -11.34 31.63 -10.70
N LEU A 229 -12.02 30.74 -9.97
CA LEU A 229 -12.99 31.12 -8.94
C LEU A 229 -12.32 31.90 -7.80
N ARG A 230 -11.09 31.52 -7.41
CA ARG A 230 -10.33 32.28 -6.41
C ARG A 230 -10.07 33.71 -6.87
N ARG A 231 -9.58 33.91 -8.10
CA ARG A 231 -9.35 35.25 -8.65
C ARG A 231 -10.64 36.06 -8.80
N TRP A 232 -11.74 35.40 -9.16
CA TRP A 232 -13.04 36.05 -9.27
C TRP A 232 -13.52 36.60 -7.92
N HIS A 233 -13.38 35.81 -6.85
CA HIS A 233 -13.80 36.20 -5.50
C HIS A 233 -12.76 37.03 -4.74
N ASP A 234 -11.54 37.12 -5.25
CA ASP A 234 -10.45 37.88 -4.66
C ASP A 234 -9.60 38.51 -5.79
N PRO A 235 -10.04 39.67 -6.32
CA PRO A 235 -9.37 40.35 -7.42
C PRO A 235 -7.96 40.85 -7.09
N GLN A 236 -7.57 40.86 -5.82
CA GLN A 236 -6.23 41.25 -5.38
C GLN A 236 -5.21 40.12 -5.56
N LEU A 237 -5.65 38.89 -5.83
CA LEU A 237 -4.76 37.78 -6.13
C LEU A 237 -3.90 38.08 -7.36
N PRO A 238 -2.56 38.01 -7.26
CA PRO A 238 -1.69 38.34 -8.37
C PRO A 238 -1.97 37.49 -9.62
N THR A 239 -2.04 38.17 -10.77
CA THR A 239 -2.16 37.53 -12.08
C THR A 239 -1.00 36.56 -12.30
N GLY A 240 -1.32 35.29 -12.56
CA GLY A 240 -0.32 34.22 -12.74
C GLY A 240 -0.23 33.22 -11.57
N THR A 241 -0.81 33.52 -10.41
CA THR A 241 -0.88 32.55 -9.29
C THR A 241 -1.80 31.38 -9.62
N ILE A 242 -1.35 30.15 -9.36
CA ILE A 242 -2.13 28.92 -9.53
C ILE A 242 -2.59 28.46 -8.14
N GLN A 243 -3.90 28.32 -7.96
CA GLN A 243 -4.50 27.92 -6.67
C GLN A 243 -4.67 26.40 -6.57
N HIS A 244 -3.63 25.70 -7.02
CA HIS A 244 -3.55 24.24 -7.01
C HIS A 244 -2.09 23.79 -6.83
N GLN A 245 -1.87 22.82 -5.95
CA GLN A 245 -0.55 22.24 -5.70
C GLN A 245 -0.45 20.84 -6.31
N TRP A 246 0.45 20.71 -7.27
CA TRP A 246 0.85 19.42 -7.82
C TRP A 246 1.90 18.78 -6.91
N LYS A 247 1.59 17.63 -6.32
CA LYS A 247 2.52 16.86 -5.50
C LYS A 247 3.14 15.74 -6.33
N ARG A 248 4.46 15.55 -6.23
CA ARG A 248 5.16 14.40 -6.82
C ARG A 248 5.52 13.42 -5.70
N GLU A 249 5.96 12.22 -6.07
CA GLU A 249 6.63 11.29 -5.14
C GLU A 249 5.80 10.88 -3.92
N LYS A 250 4.48 10.67 -4.09
CA LYS A 250 3.55 10.23 -3.03
C LYS A 250 3.43 11.23 -1.86
N GLN A 251 3.63 12.51 -2.14
CA GLN A 251 3.46 13.56 -1.14
C GLN A 251 1.97 13.90 -0.88
N ASN A 252 1.03 13.36 -1.67
CA ASN A 252 -0.42 13.45 -1.42
C ASN A 252 -0.89 12.45 -0.34
N VAL A 253 -0.21 12.44 0.80
CA VAL A 253 -0.30 11.39 1.83
C VAL A 253 -1.70 11.26 2.46
N LYS A 254 -2.47 12.36 2.52
CA LYS A 254 -3.75 12.40 3.24
C LYS A 254 -4.83 11.56 2.56
N PRO A 255 -5.10 11.73 1.26
CA PRO A 255 -5.93 10.80 0.51
C PRO A 255 -5.45 9.35 0.57
N GLU A 256 -4.14 9.07 0.44
CA GLU A 256 -3.60 7.71 0.55
C GLU A 256 -3.93 7.04 1.90
N ILE A 257 -3.86 7.81 3.00
CA ILE A 257 -4.25 7.33 4.33
C ILE A 257 -5.74 6.97 4.35
N GLU A 258 -6.61 7.82 3.80
CA GLU A 258 -8.05 7.57 3.77
C GLU A 258 -8.40 6.37 2.87
N TRP A 259 -7.72 6.18 1.74
CA TRP A 259 -7.82 4.95 0.94
C TRP A 259 -7.44 3.70 1.73
N SER A 260 -6.39 3.79 2.55
CA SER A 260 -6.00 2.69 3.44
C SER A 260 -7.10 2.36 4.46
N GLN A 261 -7.78 3.37 5.01
CA GLN A 261 -8.89 3.16 5.94
C GLN A 261 -10.12 2.57 5.25
N LEU A 262 -10.50 3.10 4.09
CA LEU A 262 -11.62 2.60 3.29
C LEU A 262 -11.40 1.11 2.97
N ARG A 263 -10.20 0.75 2.49
CA ARG A 263 -9.89 -0.63 2.15
C ARG A 263 -10.04 -1.59 3.33
N ARG A 264 -9.53 -1.20 4.51
CA ARG A 264 -9.54 -2.05 5.71
C ARG A 264 -10.93 -2.24 6.32
N ARG A 265 -11.84 -1.30 6.10
CA ARG A 265 -13.10 -1.22 6.85
C ARG A 265 -14.36 -1.32 6.00
N PHE A 266 -14.22 -1.18 4.69
CA PHE A 266 -15.34 -1.08 3.75
C PHE A 266 -15.09 -2.00 2.56
N SER A 267 -14.00 -1.80 1.81
CA SER A 267 -13.82 -2.44 0.49
C SER A 267 -13.89 -3.97 0.52
N GLN A 268 -13.31 -4.64 1.52
CA GLN A 268 -13.25 -6.11 1.57
C GLN A 268 -14.63 -6.79 1.54
N GLY A 269 -15.64 -6.21 2.19
CA GLY A 269 -16.99 -6.79 2.22
C GLY A 269 -17.65 -6.73 0.84
N PHE A 270 -17.49 -5.62 0.13
CA PHE A 270 -18.05 -5.43 -1.21
C PHE A 270 -17.25 -6.14 -2.29
N GLU A 271 -15.93 -6.24 -2.13
CA GLU A 271 -15.06 -7.07 -2.99
C GLU A 271 -15.55 -8.53 -2.97
N ALA A 272 -15.89 -9.08 -1.79
CA ALA A 272 -16.43 -10.44 -1.70
C ALA A 272 -17.76 -10.64 -2.44
N ILE A 273 -18.67 -9.66 -2.39
CA ILE A 273 -19.95 -9.71 -3.14
C ILE A 273 -19.69 -9.69 -4.65
N LEU A 274 -18.77 -8.82 -5.09
CA LEU A 274 -18.40 -8.70 -6.49
C LEU A 274 -17.69 -9.95 -7.02
N GLU A 275 -16.78 -10.53 -6.24
CA GLU A 275 -16.11 -11.80 -6.56
C GLU A 275 -17.10 -12.95 -6.65
N PHE A 276 -18.08 -13.00 -5.74
CA PHE A 276 -19.15 -13.98 -5.78
C PHE A 276 -19.97 -13.88 -7.08
N GLY A 277 -20.41 -12.68 -7.47
CA GLY A 277 -21.16 -12.48 -8.72
C GLY A 277 -20.38 -12.86 -9.98
N VAL A 278 -19.06 -12.65 -10.00
CA VAL A 278 -18.18 -13.12 -11.10
C VAL A 278 -18.13 -14.64 -11.11
N ARG A 279 -17.93 -15.27 -9.95
CA ARG A 279 -17.78 -16.73 -9.83
C ARG A 279 -19.05 -17.49 -10.22
N GLU A 280 -20.22 -16.95 -9.88
CA GLU A 280 -21.52 -17.54 -10.27
C GLU A 280 -21.92 -17.22 -11.74
N GLY A 281 -21.08 -16.48 -12.48
CA GLY A 281 -21.32 -16.14 -13.89
C GLY A 281 -22.38 -15.06 -14.11
N TRP A 282 -22.78 -14.31 -13.08
CA TRP A 282 -23.74 -13.21 -13.20
C TRP A 282 -23.15 -12.00 -13.91
N TYR A 283 -21.84 -11.84 -13.83
CA TYR A 283 -21.11 -10.75 -14.47
C TYR A 283 -19.93 -11.30 -15.27
N ASP A 284 -19.90 -10.94 -16.55
CA ASP A 284 -18.78 -11.19 -17.45
C ASP A 284 -18.27 -9.85 -17.95
N SER A 285 -16.99 -9.56 -17.69
CA SER A 285 -16.34 -8.30 -18.08
C SER A 285 -16.11 -8.20 -19.60
N LEU A 286 -16.17 -9.33 -20.32
CA LEU A 286 -16.07 -9.37 -21.77
C LEU A 286 -17.42 -9.14 -22.46
N ASN A 287 -18.53 -9.26 -21.73
CA ASN A 287 -19.87 -9.03 -22.25
C ASN A 287 -20.31 -7.58 -22.01
N SER A 288 -20.47 -6.81 -23.08
CA SER A 288 -20.82 -5.38 -23.01
C SER A 288 -22.19 -5.11 -22.37
N ILE A 289 -23.18 -5.99 -22.56
CA ILE A 289 -24.51 -5.85 -21.96
C ILE A 289 -24.42 -6.06 -20.44
N HIS A 290 -23.66 -7.06 -20.00
CA HIS A 290 -23.44 -7.31 -18.57
C HIS A 290 -22.73 -6.11 -17.93
N VAL A 291 -21.69 -5.59 -18.58
CA VAL A 291 -20.94 -4.40 -18.12
C VAL A 291 -21.83 -3.17 -17.99
N LEU A 292 -22.65 -2.86 -19.00
CA LEU A 292 -23.53 -1.69 -18.96
C LEU A 292 -24.64 -1.83 -17.92
N THR A 293 -25.28 -3.01 -17.85
CA THR A 293 -26.33 -3.30 -16.86
C THR A 293 -25.79 -3.24 -15.44
N PHE A 294 -24.62 -3.86 -15.20
CA PHE A 294 -23.93 -3.80 -13.93
C PHE A 294 -23.65 -2.35 -13.52
N ARG A 295 -23.08 -1.53 -14.42
CA ARG A 295 -22.83 -0.10 -14.12
C ARG A 295 -24.10 0.65 -13.78
N TRP A 296 -25.18 0.42 -14.54
CA TRP A 296 -26.47 1.10 -14.34
C TRP A 296 -27.07 0.82 -12.96
N VAL A 297 -27.02 -0.43 -12.51
CA VAL A 297 -27.61 -0.84 -11.23
C VAL A 297 -26.66 -0.61 -10.06
N PHE A 298 -25.39 -0.98 -10.22
CA PHE A 298 -24.44 -1.09 -9.12
C PHE A 298 -23.85 0.26 -8.72
N ILE A 299 -23.63 1.19 -9.66
CA ILE A 299 -23.03 2.50 -9.32
C ILE A 299 -23.93 3.31 -8.39
N PRO A 300 -25.25 3.48 -8.64
CA PRO A 300 -26.12 4.18 -7.71
C PRO A 300 -26.16 3.51 -6.33
N TRP A 301 -26.27 2.18 -6.29
CA TRP A 301 -26.28 1.42 -5.03
C TRP A 301 -24.97 1.58 -4.25
N MET A 302 -23.82 1.41 -4.91
CA MET A 302 -22.51 1.57 -4.29
C MET A 302 -22.27 3.02 -3.84
N GLN A 303 -22.80 4.00 -4.57
CA GLN A 303 -22.73 5.39 -4.14
C GLN A 303 -23.48 5.62 -2.83
N LEU A 304 -24.67 5.03 -2.64
CA LEU A 304 -25.41 5.11 -1.38
C LEU A 304 -24.61 4.52 -0.21
N GLU A 305 -23.96 3.37 -0.42
CA GLU A 305 -23.11 2.74 0.61
C GLU A 305 -21.89 3.61 0.96
N LEU A 306 -21.26 4.23 -0.04
CA LEU A 306 -20.14 5.17 0.15
C LEU A 306 -20.58 6.46 0.85
N ASP A 307 -21.78 6.95 0.57
CA ASP A 307 -22.37 8.11 1.25
C ASP A 307 -22.62 7.78 2.74
N GLY A 308 -23.16 6.59 3.03
CA GLY A 308 -23.29 6.08 4.40
C GLY A 308 -21.96 5.93 5.14
N TYR A 309 -20.93 5.41 4.45
CA TYR A 309 -19.57 5.34 4.99
C TYR A 309 -19.03 6.74 5.32
N THR A 310 -19.18 7.68 4.38
CA THR A 310 -18.71 9.07 4.51
C THR A 310 -19.37 9.76 5.70
N ASN A 311 -20.70 9.64 5.81
CA ASN A 311 -21.47 10.18 6.92
C ASN A 311 -20.95 9.64 8.28
N ARG A 312 -20.74 8.33 8.37
CA ARG A 312 -20.20 7.68 9.58
C ARG A 312 -18.79 8.16 9.92
N VAL A 313 -17.91 8.28 8.93
CA VAL A 313 -16.51 8.73 9.17
C VAL A 313 -16.47 10.18 9.61
N ASN A 314 -17.28 11.04 8.99
CA ASN A 314 -17.32 12.47 9.30
C ASN A 314 -17.90 12.75 10.68
N ASN A 315 -18.88 11.97 11.14
CA ASN A 315 -19.54 12.16 12.44
C ASN A 315 -18.91 11.39 13.60
N LYS A 316 -17.97 10.47 13.33
CA LYS A 316 -17.34 9.68 14.40
C LYS A 316 -15.99 10.25 14.81
N ARG A 317 -15.81 10.41 16.13
CA ARG A 317 -14.51 10.82 16.71
C ARG A 317 -13.40 9.85 16.30
N LYS A 318 -12.34 10.38 15.68
CA LYS A 318 -11.17 9.58 15.29
C LYS A 318 -10.37 9.18 16.55
N ARG A 319 -9.78 7.98 16.56
CA ARG A 319 -8.95 7.49 17.67
C ARG A 319 -7.79 8.44 17.94
N LYS A 320 -7.54 8.74 19.23
CA LYS A 320 -6.46 9.63 19.65
C LYS A 320 -5.09 9.12 19.17
N ASN A 321 -4.30 10.01 18.59
CA ASN A 321 -2.95 9.76 18.10
C ASN A 321 -2.02 10.91 18.53
N ASN A 322 -1.20 10.69 19.55
CA ASN A 322 -0.30 11.70 20.11
C ASN A 322 0.80 12.18 19.14
N LYS A 323 0.95 11.55 17.97
CA LYS A 323 1.93 11.92 16.93
C LYS A 323 1.34 12.82 15.85
N LYS A 324 0.03 13.08 15.87
CA LYS A 324 -0.67 13.93 14.90
C LYS A 324 -0.50 15.39 15.31
N LEU A 325 -0.05 16.24 14.38
CA LEU A 325 0.06 17.71 14.59
C LEU A 325 -1.28 18.43 14.44
N THR A 326 -2.17 17.90 13.60
CA THR A 326 -3.50 18.45 13.34
C THR A 326 -4.47 18.06 14.47
N PRO A 327 -5.52 18.86 14.72
CA PRO A 327 -6.42 18.65 15.86
C PRO A 327 -7.13 17.29 15.80
N GLN A 328 -7.61 16.87 16.96
CA GLN A 328 -8.20 15.55 17.16
C GLN A 328 -9.60 15.68 17.72
N GLY A 329 -10.58 15.16 16.99
CA GLY A 329 -11.99 15.34 17.29
C GLY A 329 -12.86 14.59 16.31
N VAL A 330 -14.14 14.95 16.28
CA VAL A 330 -15.07 14.56 15.23
C VAL A 330 -14.73 15.41 13.99
N PRO A 331 -14.52 14.80 12.81
CA PRO A 331 -14.16 15.56 11.62
C PRO A 331 -15.16 16.66 11.25
N LEU A 332 -16.46 16.42 11.38
CA LEU A 332 -17.51 17.41 11.12
C LEU A 332 -17.36 18.63 12.04
N ASP A 333 -17.28 18.42 13.36
CA ASP A 333 -17.09 19.50 14.33
C ASP A 333 -15.84 20.33 14.02
N LEU A 334 -14.71 19.64 13.75
CA LEU A 334 -13.46 20.31 13.40
C LEU A 334 -13.56 21.10 12.10
N PHE A 335 -14.40 20.66 11.15
CA PHE A 335 -14.58 21.29 9.85
C PHE A 335 -15.49 22.52 9.92
N GLU A 336 -16.58 22.44 10.68
CA GLU A 336 -17.58 23.50 10.83
C GLU A 336 -17.19 24.56 11.85
N ARG A 337 -16.53 24.13 12.95
CA ARG A 337 -16.16 24.99 14.09
C ARG A 337 -14.68 24.83 14.44
N PRO A 338 -13.75 25.16 13.52
CA PRO A 338 -12.31 25.12 13.82
C PRO A 338 -11.90 26.06 14.96
N GLU A 339 -12.68 27.10 15.25
CA GLU A 339 -12.43 28.07 16.31
C GLU A 339 -12.44 27.44 17.70
N ASP A 340 -13.25 26.38 17.90
CA ASP A 340 -13.34 25.62 19.17
C ASP A 340 -12.01 24.96 19.56
N VAL A 341 -11.11 24.76 18.58
CA VAL A 341 -9.76 24.21 18.79
C VAL A 341 -8.66 25.25 18.56
N GLY A 342 -9.02 26.54 18.58
CA GLY A 342 -8.09 27.65 18.37
C GLY A 342 -7.54 27.75 16.95
N ALA A 343 -8.27 27.20 15.96
CA ALA A 343 -7.88 27.23 14.56
C ALA A 343 -8.81 28.13 13.74
N ARG A 344 -8.41 28.43 12.51
CA ARG A 344 -9.12 29.35 11.62
C ARG A 344 -9.78 28.60 10.47
N ASN A 345 -10.98 29.02 10.09
CA ASN A 345 -11.59 28.65 8.82
C ASN A 345 -11.08 29.57 7.69
N TYR A 346 -10.50 28.99 6.65
CA TYR A 346 -9.98 29.70 5.47
C TYR A 346 -10.92 29.62 4.26
N ALA A 347 -12.16 29.19 4.47
CA ALA A 347 -13.16 29.11 3.41
C ALA A 347 -13.41 30.47 2.76
N VAL A 348 -13.48 30.45 1.44
CA VAL A 348 -13.92 31.60 0.64
C VAL A 348 -15.38 31.40 0.31
N SER A 349 -16.22 32.35 0.73
CA SER A 349 -17.65 32.30 0.46
C SER A 349 -17.92 32.49 -1.02
N ILE A 350 -18.76 31.62 -1.59
CA ILE A 350 -19.20 31.76 -2.97
C ILE A 350 -20.53 32.50 -2.94
N VAL A 351 -20.54 33.72 -3.48
CA VAL A 351 -21.81 34.42 -3.77
C VAL A 351 -22.45 33.70 -4.95
N TYR A 352 -23.56 33.01 -4.70
CA TYR A 352 -24.29 32.24 -5.70
C TYR A 352 -24.60 33.08 -6.95
N GLN A 353 -24.20 32.59 -8.12
CA GLN A 353 -24.65 33.12 -9.41
C GLN A 353 -25.12 31.97 -10.31
N PRO A 354 -26.26 32.10 -11.02
CA PRO A 354 -26.89 31.02 -11.80
C PRO A 354 -26.06 30.43 -12.96
N LYS A 355 -24.83 30.92 -13.20
CA LYS A 355 -24.01 30.60 -14.39
C LYS A 355 -22.86 29.60 -14.12
N ALA A 356 -22.91 28.85 -13.02
CA ALA A 356 -21.89 27.84 -12.71
C ALA A 356 -21.76 26.73 -13.78
N ASN A 357 -22.81 26.48 -14.56
CA ASN A 357 -22.75 25.51 -15.67
C ASN A 357 -21.83 25.92 -16.84
N ARG A 358 -21.42 27.19 -16.94
CA ARG A 358 -20.53 27.66 -18.02
C ARG A 358 -19.09 27.12 -17.89
N TYR A 359 -18.72 26.55 -16.73
CA TYR A 359 -17.37 26.07 -16.43
C TYR A 359 -17.07 24.66 -16.95
N LEU A 360 -18.10 23.86 -17.28
CA LEU A 360 -17.91 22.56 -17.95
C LEU A 360 -17.45 22.73 -19.41
N THR A 361 -17.60 23.93 -19.99
CA THR A 361 -17.34 24.24 -21.41
C THR A 361 -16.16 25.19 -21.66
N ALA A 362 -15.51 25.75 -20.63
CA ALA A 362 -14.42 26.71 -20.81
C ALA A 362 -13.13 26.06 -21.40
N PRO A 363 -12.38 26.74 -22.30
CA PRO A 363 -11.12 26.26 -22.86
C PRO A 363 -10.02 26.02 -21.81
N LEU A 364 -9.07 25.14 -22.14
CA LEU A 364 -7.94 24.70 -21.30
C LEU A 364 -6.78 25.72 -21.27
N ASP A 365 -7.03 27.01 -21.09
CA ASP A 365 -6.02 28.06 -21.37
C ASP A 365 -5.18 28.53 -20.17
N TYR A 366 -5.08 27.75 -19.10
CA TYR A 366 -4.05 27.98 -18.09
C TYR A 366 -3.07 26.81 -18.11
N GLY A 367 -1.96 27.06 -18.81
CA GLY A 367 -0.91 26.11 -19.11
C GLY A 367 -0.22 25.54 -17.87
N ARG A 368 0.36 24.34 -18.06
CA ARG A 368 1.51 23.90 -17.26
C ARG A 368 2.57 25.02 -17.24
N PRO A 369 3.45 25.09 -16.24
CA PRO A 369 4.72 25.80 -16.44
C PRO A 369 5.37 25.19 -17.69
N HIS A 370 5.39 25.98 -18.77
CA HIS A 370 6.03 25.61 -20.01
C HIS A 370 7.51 25.35 -19.70
N CYS A 371 8.04 24.21 -20.13
CA CYS A 371 9.47 24.09 -20.33
C CYS A 371 9.91 25.23 -21.26
N ASN A 372 11.05 25.86 -20.97
CA ASN A 372 11.57 27.02 -21.68
C ASN A 372 11.39 26.94 -23.21
N PRO A 373 11.13 28.07 -23.91
CA PRO A 373 10.80 28.11 -25.33
C PRO A 373 11.94 27.73 -26.31
N GLY A 374 12.99 27.06 -25.83
CA GLY A 374 14.12 26.57 -26.64
C GLY A 374 14.21 25.04 -26.76
N CYS A 375 13.31 24.27 -26.13
CA CYS A 375 13.41 22.82 -26.16
C CYS A 375 12.71 22.23 -27.39
N GLN A 376 13.44 22.08 -28.50
CA GLN A 376 12.95 21.32 -29.65
C GLN A 376 12.70 19.86 -29.25
N LYS A 377 11.54 19.36 -29.69
CA LYS A 377 11.06 17.99 -29.42
C LYS A 377 12.12 16.97 -29.86
N GLY A 378 12.60 16.15 -28.92
CA GLY A 378 13.09 14.82 -29.29
C GLY A 378 14.48 14.37 -28.83
N ILE A 379 15.24 15.10 -28.01
CA ILE A 379 16.43 14.56 -27.32
C ILE A 379 16.53 15.24 -25.93
N CYS A 380 16.41 14.48 -24.83
CA CYS A 380 16.86 14.93 -23.51
C CYS A 380 18.18 14.23 -23.18
N PRO A 381 19.33 14.94 -23.14
CA PRO A 381 20.55 14.35 -22.62
C PRO A 381 20.43 14.24 -21.09
N ARG A 382 20.79 13.06 -20.55
CA ARG A 382 21.07 12.90 -19.12
C ARG A 382 22.23 13.81 -18.78
N GLN A 383 22.03 14.80 -17.92
CA GLN A 383 23.13 15.47 -17.23
C GLN A 383 22.96 15.33 -15.71
N SER A 384 24.11 15.01 -15.15
CA SER A 384 24.42 14.62 -13.79
C SER A 384 24.27 15.76 -12.79
N SER A 385 24.00 15.35 -11.55
CA SER A 385 24.31 16.03 -10.28
C SER A 385 25.33 17.18 -10.37
N ARG A 386 24.91 18.36 -9.92
CA ARG A 386 25.58 19.26 -8.97
C ARG A 386 24.83 20.60 -8.96
N ASP A 387 24.18 20.90 -7.83
CA ASP A 387 24.44 22.12 -7.04
C ASP A 387 23.26 22.40 -6.11
N VAL A 388 23.60 22.32 -4.83
CA VAL A 388 22.80 22.74 -3.69
C VAL A 388 23.15 24.21 -3.45
N SER A 389 22.17 25.09 -3.63
CA SER A 389 22.14 26.36 -2.92
C SER A 389 20.68 26.70 -2.66
N GLY A 390 20.42 26.99 -1.39
CA GLY A 390 19.09 27.15 -0.83
C GLY A 390 18.49 28.50 -1.17
N THR A 391 17.16 28.55 -1.19
CA THR A 391 16.43 29.77 -0.86
C THR A 391 15.09 29.37 -0.26
N THR A 392 15.01 29.57 1.05
CA THR A 392 13.81 29.64 1.86
C THR A 392 12.88 30.72 1.30
N ILE A 393 11.62 30.41 1.04
CA ILE A 393 10.59 31.45 0.88
C ILE A 393 9.34 31.01 1.66
N LEU A 394 8.93 31.97 2.49
CA LEU A 394 7.80 32.16 3.41
C LEU A 394 6.52 31.34 3.16
#